data_AF-A0AAW8I9D9-F1
#
_entry.id   AF-A0AAW8I9D9-F1
#
_cell.length_a   1.000
_cell.length_b   1.000
_cell.length_c   1.000
_cell.angle_alpha   90.00
_cell.angle_beta   90.00
_cell.angle_gamma   90.00
#
_symmetry.space_group_name_H-M   'P 1'
#
loop_
_entity.id
_entity.type
_entity.pdbx_description
1 polymer ?
#
loop_
_entity_poly.entity_id
_entity_poly.type
_entity_poly.pdbx_seq_one_letter_code
_entity_poly.pdbx_strand_id
1 'polypeptide(L)'
;MTANDLKINEFQNNNKILIPSDLKQYFLLINGSNDMPLDNLYEFYSINRIFNEFKDWNGVSDYNKLEFQQFENVFIFGNYEFNFYSFGIELSNTLSSINRIFIFCGSEYRIIANIFSEFIDLYLENPEEIYV
;
A
#
# COMPACT_ATOMS: atom_id res chain seq x y z
N MET A 1 14.48 9.08 3.74
CA MET A 1 14.32 10.47 3.20
C MET A 1 12.84 10.69 2.91
N THR A 2 12.25 11.80 3.33
CA THR A 2 10.85 12.12 3.01
C THR A 2 10.67 12.40 1.51
N ALA A 3 9.45 12.23 1.01
CA ALA A 3 9.11 12.60 -0.36
C ALA A 3 8.94 14.13 -0.47
N ASN A 4 8.97 14.63 -1.70
CA ASN A 4 8.58 16.00 -2.02
C ASN A 4 7.43 15.98 -3.04
N ASP A 5 6.76 17.12 -3.24
CA ASP A 5 5.65 17.24 -4.17
C ASP A 5 6.03 16.85 -5.61
N LEU A 6 7.26 17.10 -6.03
CA LEU A 6 7.74 16.72 -7.36
C LEU A 6 7.68 15.21 -7.57
N LYS A 7 8.23 14.43 -6.63
CA LYS A 7 8.20 12.96 -6.70
C LYS A 7 6.79 12.40 -6.63
N ILE A 8 5.94 12.99 -5.80
CA ILE A 8 4.52 12.60 -5.71
C ILE A 8 3.82 12.85 -7.04
N ASN A 9 4.06 14.00 -7.67
CA ASN A 9 3.50 14.31 -8.99
C ASN A 9 4.04 13.39 -10.09
N GLU A 10 5.34 13.08 -10.08
CA GLU A 10 5.95 12.12 -11.01
C GLU A 10 5.29 10.74 -10.89
N PHE A 11 5.13 10.24 -9.66
CA PHE A 11 4.48 8.96 -9.41
C PHE A 11 3.04 8.93 -9.94
N GLN A 12 2.25 9.97 -9.63
CA GLN A 12 0.87 10.10 -10.10
C GLN A 12 0.80 10.12 -11.64
N ASN A 13 1.66 10.90 -12.30
CA ASN A 13 1.68 11.03 -13.75
C ASN A 13 2.08 9.72 -14.44
N ASN A 14 3.11 9.04 -13.94
CA ASN A 14 3.61 7.80 -14.51
C ASN A 14 2.57 6.67 -14.43
N ASN A 15 1.83 6.63 -13.33
CA ASN A 15 0.84 5.59 -13.08
C ASN A 15 -0.59 5.96 -13.51
N LYS A 16 -0.82 7.21 -13.90
CA LYS A 16 -2.15 7.79 -14.22
C LYS A 16 -3.14 7.62 -13.06
N ILE A 17 -2.69 7.86 -11.83
CA ILE A 17 -3.50 7.80 -10.61
C ILE A 17 -3.40 9.11 -9.83
N LEU A 18 -4.26 9.27 -8.83
CA LEU A 18 -4.20 10.34 -7.84
C LEU A 18 -3.94 9.72 -6.45
N ILE A 19 -2.98 10.30 -5.73
CA ILE A 19 -2.67 9.97 -4.35
C ILE A 19 -3.62 10.77 -3.44
N PRO A 20 -4.37 10.11 -2.53
CA PRO A 20 -5.24 10.81 -1.60
C PRO A 20 -4.43 11.64 -0.59
N SER A 21 -5.06 12.65 0.00
CA SER A 21 -4.36 13.66 0.81
C SER A 21 -3.68 13.08 2.06
N ASP A 22 -4.28 12.06 2.67
CA ASP A 22 -3.74 11.35 3.84
C ASP A 22 -2.47 10.57 3.49
N LEU A 23 -2.48 9.82 2.39
CA LEU A 23 -1.30 9.12 1.88
C LEU A 23 -0.22 10.11 1.42
N LYS A 24 -0.62 11.23 0.81
CA LYS A 24 0.31 12.31 0.45
C LYS A 24 1.02 12.85 1.69
N GLN A 25 0.29 13.14 2.76
CA GLN A 25 0.87 13.60 4.03
C GLN A 25 1.83 12.57 4.60
N TYR A 26 1.48 11.29 4.57
CA TYR A 26 2.37 10.21 4.98
C TYR A 26 3.72 10.21 4.23
N PHE A 27 3.71 10.35 2.90
CA PHE A 27 4.97 10.43 2.13
C PHE A 27 5.77 11.70 2.41
N LEU A 28 5.11 12.83 2.69
CA LEU A 28 5.82 14.06 3.02
C LEU A 28 6.46 14.02 4.42
N LEU A 29 5.91 13.23 5.35
CA LEU A 29 6.36 13.17 6.74
C LEU A 29 7.30 11.99 7.04
N ILE A 30 6.98 10.80 6.55
CA ILE A 30 7.64 9.54 6.93
C ILE A 30 8.28 8.87 5.71
N ASN A 31 7.50 8.68 4.64
CA ASN A 31 7.92 8.04 3.40
C ASN A 31 8.48 6.60 3.54
N GLY A 32 7.74 5.74 4.22
CA GLY A 32 8.15 4.34 4.43
C GLY A 32 9.16 4.16 5.58
N SER A 33 9.68 2.95 5.71
CA SER A 33 10.63 2.54 6.74
C SER A 33 12.09 2.52 6.25
N ASN A 34 12.43 3.39 5.29
CA ASN A 34 13.76 3.45 4.64
C ASN A 34 14.22 2.09 4.08
N ASP A 35 13.31 1.34 3.46
CA ASP A 35 13.59 0.04 2.84
C ASP A 35 14.14 -1.02 3.80
N MET A 36 13.83 -0.89 5.10
CA MET A 36 14.16 -1.88 6.11
C MET A 36 12.92 -2.22 6.95
N PRO A 37 12.76 -3.48 7.37
CA PRO A 37 11.79 -3.84 8.39
C PRO A 37 12.05 -3.11 9.70
N LEU A 38 10.96 -2.69 10.33
CA LEU A 38 10.92 -2.20 11.70
C LEU A 38 11.07 -3.37 12.68
N ASP A 39 11.34 -3.06 13.96
CA ASP A 39 11.51 -4.08 15.01
C ASP A 39 10.27 -4.98 15.19
N ASN A 40 9.08 -4.46 14.84
CA ASN A 40 7.83 -5.20 14.85
C ASN A 40 7.55 -5.95 13.54
N LEU A 41 8.56 -6.16 12.68
CA LEU A 41 8.50 -6.89 11.41
C LEU A 41 7.66 -6.26 10.29
N TYR A 42 7.09 -5.08 10.52
CA TYR A 42 6.48 -4.29 9.47
C TYR A 42 7.54 -3.62 8.61
N GLU A 43 7.33 -3.61 7.31
CA GLU A 43 8.11 -2.80 6.39
C GLU A 43 7.13 -1.99 5.54
N PHE A 44 7.34 -0.67 5.49
CA PHE A 44 6.50 0.24 4.73
C PHE A 44 7.31 0.84 3.59
N TYR A 45 6.77 0.79 2.39
CA TYR A 45 7.47 1.21 1.19
C TYR A 45 7.46 2.72 1.04
N SER A 46 8.60 3.26 0.64
CA SER A 46 8.67 4.64 0.17
C SER A 46 7.96 4.78 -1.17
N ILE A 47 7.58 5.99 -1.56
CA ILE A 47 6.91 6.23 -2.84
C ILE A 47 7.68 5.71 -4.07
N ASN A 48 9.01 5.54 -3.98
CA ASN A 48 9.82 5.02 -5.09
C ASN A 48 9.70 3.50 -5.24
N ARG A 49 9.22 2.81 -4.19
CA ARG A 49 9.10 1.36 -4.11
C ARG A 49 7.65 0.91 -4.02
N ILE A 50 6.70 1.82 -3.96
CA ILE A 50 5.30 1.45 -4.20
C ILE A 50 5.18 1.12 -5.67
N PHE A 51 4.64 -0.05 -5.95
CA PHE A 51 4.42 -0.54 -7.31
C PHE A 51 3.02 -1.13 -7.42
N ASN A 52 2.52 -1.19 -8.65
CA ASN A 52 1.27 -1.85 -8.94
C ASN A 52 1.58 -3.34 -9.09
N GLU A 53 1.25 -4.14 -8.07
CA GLU A 53 1.50 -5.58 -8.06
C GLU A 53 0.96 -6.26 -9.33
N PHE A 54 -0.19 -5.81 -9.82
CA PHE A 54 -0.87 -6.42 -10.96
C PHE A 54 -0.23 -6.08 -12.31
N LYS A 55 0.58 -5.02 -12.39
CA LYS A 55 1.30 -4.65 -13.60
C LYS A 55 2.75 -5.13 -13.62
N ASP A 56 3.39 -5.20 -12.45
CA ASP A 56 4.86 -5.26 -12.36
C ASP A 56 5.41 -6.50 -11.59
N TRP A 57 4.59 -7.47 -11.18
CA TRP A 57 5.04 -8.61 -10.36
C TRP A 57 5.93 -9.63 -11.10
N ASN A 58 7.04 -10.00 -10.47
CA ASN A 58 7.99 -11.05 -10.89
C ASN A 58 8.35 -12.03 -9.74
N GLY A 59 7.53 -12.11 -8.67
CA GLY A 59 7.85 -12.82 -7.41
C GLY A 59 7.31 -14.26 -7.28
N VAL A 60 7.59 -14.90 -6.13
CA VAL A 60 7.39 -16.34 -5.84
C VAL A 60 5.93 -16.70 -5.48
N SER A 61 5.18 -15.76 -4.91
CA SER A 61 3.75 -15.95 -4.60
C SER A 61 2.96 -15.91 -5.90
N ASP A 62 2.31 -17.02 -6.28
CA ASP A 62 1.51 -17.14 -7.50
C ASP A 62 0.13 -16.48 -7.32
N TYR A 63 0.16 -15.17 -7.05
CA TYR A 63 -1.00 -14.29 -6.98
C TYR A 63 -1.82 -14.34 -8.28
N ASN A 64 -1.28 -14.83 -9.40
CA ASN A 64 -2.03 -15.07 -10.65
C ASN A 64 -3.27 -15.99 -10.49
N LYS A 65 -3.40 -16.72 -9.37
CA LYS A 65 -4.56 -17.59 -9.05
C LYS A 65 -5.73 -16.89 -8.36
N LEU A 66 -5.49 -15.73 -7.77
CA LEU A 66 -6.56 -14.88 -7.27
C LEU A 66 -7.22 -14.25 -8.52
N GLU A 67 -8.56 -14.24 -8.59
CA GLU A 67 -9.31 -13.60 -9.67
C GLU A 67 -9.18 -12.06 -9.59
N PHE A 68 -7.96 -11.57 -9.81
CA PHE A 68 -7.56 -10.18 -9.64
C PHE A 68 -8.01 -9.26 -10.76
N GLN A 69 -8.88 -9.72 -11.66
CA GLN A 69 -9.50 -8.89 -12.70
C GLN A 69 -10.25 -7.67 -12.12
N GLN A 70 -10.47 -7.64 -10.80
CA GLN A 70 -11.13 -6.56 -10.07
C GLN A 70 -10.17 -5.48 -9.51
N PHE A 71 -8.84 -5.69 -9.55
CA PHE A 71 -7.85 -4.88 -8.81
C PHE A 71 -6.85 -4.12 -9.70
N GLU A 72 -7.30 -3.56 -10.81
CA GLU A 72 -6.43 -2.92 -11.82
C GLU A 72 -5.51 -1.80 -11.27
N ASN A 73 -5.90 -1.17 -10.15
CA ASN A 73 -5.18 -0.03 -9.58
C ASN A 73 -4.88 -0.17 -8.08
N VAL A 74 -4.51 -1.39 -7.65
CA VAL A 74 -3.99 -1.61 -6.30
C VAL A 74 -2.47 -1.54 -6.29
N PHE A 75 -1.94 -0.80 -5.32
CA PHE A 75 -0.51 -0.56 -5.14
C PHE A 75 -0.05 -1.09 -3.79
N ILE A 76 1.02 -1.88 -3.75
CA ILE A 76 1.54 -2.39 -2.49
C ILE A 76 2.39 -1.32 -1.83
N PHE A 77 2.08 -1.04 -0.57
CA PHE A 77 2.76 -0.02 0.22
C PHE A 77 3.44 -0.58 1.47
N GLY A 78 3.35 -1.88 1.71
CA GLY A 78 4.09 -2.52 2.78
C GLY A 78 3.91 -4.01 2.83
N ASN A 79 4.64 -4.61 3.75
CA ASN A 79 4.70 -6.02 4.02
C ASN A 79 4.89 -6.27 5.51
N TYR A 80 4.55 -7.47 5.93
CA TYR A 80 4.74 -7.94 7.30
C TYR A 80 5.22 -9.39 7.28
N GLU A 81 6.08 -9.74 8.26
CA GLU A 81 6.67 -11.07 8.42
C GLU A 81 7.29 -11.64 7.12
N PHE A 82 8.21 -10.89 6.50
CA PHE A 82 8.96 -11.34 5.31
C PHE A 82 8.07 -11.78 4.13
N ASN A 83 7.01 -11.00 3.86
CA ASN A 83 6.01 -11.24 2.80
C ASN A 83 5.02 -12.37 3.13
N PHE A 84 4.85 -12.71 4.41
CA PHE A 84 3.71 -13.53 4.81
C PHE A 84 2.40 -12.76 4.61
N TYR A 85 2.40 -11.46 4.92
CA TYR A 85 1.33 -10.53 4.56
C TYR A 85 1.85 -9.35 3.73
N SER A 86 0.98 -8.84 2.84
CA SER A 86 1.22 -7.64 2.05
C SER A 86 0.06 -6.65 2.21
N PHE A 87 0.37 -5.36 2.23
CA PHE A 87 -0.62 -4.29 2.34
C PHE A 87 -0.76 -3.54 1.02
N GLY A 88 -1.98 -3.47 0.49
CA GLY A 88 -2.27 -2.75 -0.75
C GLY A 88 -3.26 -1.62 -0.55
N ILE A 89 -3.16 -0.59 -1.38
CA ILE A 89 -4.11 0.52 -1.44
C ILE A 89 -4.67 0.64 -2.85
N GLU A 90 -5.99 0.74 -2.97
CA GLU A 90 -6.64 1.09 -4.22
C GLU A 90 -6.53 2.58 -4.50
N LEU A 91 -5.95 2.92 -5.65
CA LEU A 91 -5.83 4.29 -6.15
C LEU A 91 -6.63 4.42 -7.45
N SER A 92 -7.10 5.63 -7.75
CA SER A 92 -7.89 5.87 -8.97
C SER A 92 -7.37 7.10 -9.70
N ASN A 93 -7.70 7.21 -10.99
CA ASN A 93 -7.43 8.42 -11.78
C ASN A 93 -8.36 9.60 -11.44
N THR A 94 -9.34 9.38 -10.57
CA THR A 94 -10.26 10.38 -10.04
C THR A 94 -10.08 10.56 -8.53
N LEU A 95 -10.38 11.75 -8.04
CA LEU A 95 -10.41 12.01 -6.60
C LEU A 95 -11.53 11.16 -5.99
N SER A 96 -11.16 10.36 -5.00
CA SER A 96 -12.08 9.54 -4.22
C SER A 96 -11.90 9.90 -2.75
N SER A 97 -13.01 9.88 -1.99
CA SER A 97 -12.97 9.92 -0.52
C SER A 97 -12.71 8.54 0.09
N ILE A 98 -12.64 7.50 -0.75
CA ILE A 98 -12.42 6.11 -0.36
C ILE A 98 -11.27 5.54 -1.19
N ASN A 99 -10.29 4.97 -0.50
CA ASN A 99 -9.15 4.26 -1.04
C ASN A 99 -8.98 2.99 -0.22
N ARG A 100 -9.66 1.91 -0.65
CA ARG A 100 -9.70 0.65 0.09
C ARG A 100 -8.28 0.15 0.36
N ILE A 101 -8.02 -0.17 1.62
CA ILE A 101 -6.77 -0.76 2.08
C ILE A 101 -7.00 -2.25 2.24
N PHE A 102 -6.12 -3.03 1.64
CA PHE A 102 -6.17 -4.48 1.64
C PHE A 102 -5.03 -5.06 2.44
N ILE A 103 -5.32 -6.18 3.10
CA ILE A 103 -4.30 -7.15 3.51
C ILE A 103 -4.41 -8.37 2.59
N PHE A 104 -3.27 -8.86 2.13
CA PHE A 104 -3.13 -10.07 1.33
C PHE A 104 -2.37 -11.13 2.12
N CYS A 105 -2.83 -12.38 2.04
CA CYS A 105 -2.19 -13.56 2.61
C CYS A 105 -2.32 -14.72 1.62
N GLY A 106 -1.27 -14.97 0.83
CA GLY A 106 -1.33 -15.99 -0.22
C GLY A 106 -2.45 -15.72 -1.22
N SER A 107 -3.41 -16.63 -1.38
CA SER A 107 -4.55 -16.43 -2.28
C SER A 107 -5.77 -15.79 -1.63
N GLU A 108 -5.64 -15.19 -0.45
CA GLU A 108 -6.74 -14.54 0.26
C GLU A 108 -6.47 -13.05 0.46
N TYR A 109 -7.54 -12.26 0.51
CA TYR A 109 -7.46 -10.84 0.80
C TYR A 109 -8.66 -10.35 1.60
N ARG A 110 -8.49 -9.24 2.31
CA ARG A 110 -9.58 -8.54 3.01
C ARG A 110 -9.38 -7.03 2.95
N ILE A 111 -10.48 -6.29 3.07
CA ILE A 111 -10.43 -4.83 3.26
C ILE A 111 -10.30 -4.55 4.75
N ILE A 112 -9.27 -3.81 5.15
CA ILE A 112 -8.98 -3.48 6.55
C ILE A 112 -9.23 -2.00 6.87
N ALA A 113 -9.32 -1.14 5.86
CA ALA A 113 -9.68 0.27 6.02
C ALA A 113 -10.23 0.85 4.71
N ASN A 114 -10.95 1.97 4.78
CA ASN A 114 -11.49 2.67 3.62
C ASN A 114 -10.68 3.90 3.22
N ILE A 115 -9.79 4.38 4.09
CA ILE A 115 -8.81 5.45 3.82
C ILE A 115 -7.48 5.12 4.48
N PHE A 116 -6.41 5.80 4.08
CA PHE A 116 -5.07 5.49 4.58
C PHE A 116 -4.89 5.87 6.05
N SER A 117 -5.50 6.98 6.50
CA SER A 117 -5.42 7.36 7.91
C SER A 117 -6.10 6.36 8.84
N GLU A 118 -7.22 5.76 8.44
CA GLU A 118 -7.89 4.69 9.20
C GLU A 118 -6.96 3.48 9.39
N PHE A 119 -6.18 3.13 8.37
CA PHE A 119 -5.17 2.08 8.49
C PHE A 119 -4.06 2.46 9.49
N ILE A 120 -3.61 3.71 9.47
CA ILE A 120 -2.59 4.19 10.42
C ILE A 120 -3.12 4.13 11.85
N ASP A 121 -4.37 4.55 12.08
CA ASP A 121 -5.01 4.49 13.39
C ASP A 121 -5.13 3.02 13.85
N LEU A 122 -5.57 2.12 12.96
CA LEU A 122 -5.63 0.68 13.23
C LEU A 122 -4.26 0.09 13.60
N TYR A 123 -3.21 0.44 12.83
CA TYR A 123 -1.84 -0.01 13.08
C TYR A 123 -1.27 0.49 14.41
N LEU A 124 -1.59 1.72 14.80
CA LEU A 124 -1.06 2.32 16.03
C LEU A 124 -1.82 1.90 17.28
N GLU A 125 -3.14 1.77 17.18
CA GLU A 125 -4.01 1.53 18.34
C GLU A 125 -4.32 0.05 18.55
N ASN A 126 -4.59 -0.71 17.48
CA ASN A 126 -5.05 -2.10 17.54
C ASN A 126 -4.43 -2.98 16.43
N PRO A 127 -3.09 -3.12 16.37
CA PRO A 127 -2.42 -3.83 15.27
C PRO A 127 -2.81 -5.31 15.15
N GLU A 128 -3.30 -5.94 16.21
CA GLU A 128 -3.79 -7.33 16.19
C GLU A 128 -5.04 -7.48 15.31
N GLU A 129 -5.91 -6.46 15.24
CA GLU A 129 -7.16 -6.51 14.47
C GLU A 129 -6.93 -6.52 12.95
N ILE A 130 -5.73 -6.16 12.49
CA ILE A 130 -5.34 -6.22 11.08
C ILE A 130 -5.47 -7.67 10.54
N TYR A 131 -5.19 -8.66 11.39
CA TYR A 131 -5.09 -10.07 11.00
C TYR A 131 -6.31 -10.92 11.38
N VAL A 132 -7.21 -10.40 12.22
CA VAL A 132 -8.40 -11.11 12.75
C VAL A 132 -9.55 -11.07 11.78
#